data_AF-A0A534Z0I4-F1
#
_entry.id   AF-A0A534Z0I4-F1
#
_cell.length_a   1.000
_cell.length_b   1.000
_cell.length_c   1.000
_cell.angle_alpha   90.00
_cell.angle_beta   90.00
_cell.angle_gamma   90.00
#
_symmetry.space_group_name_H-M   'P 1'
#
loop_
_entity.id
_entity.type
_entity.pdbx_description
1 polymer ?
#
loop_
_entity_poly.entity_id
_entity_poly.type
_entity_poly.pdbx_seq_one_letter_code
_entity_poly.pdbx_strand_id
1 'polypeptide(L)' 'MIPVTHLILMKLETGRSQDDADVVELLKAGASPATVGRYLSRVWPKLVPRFRRLVAQARAELTPRPRRPPARRTGR' A
#
# COMPACT_ATOMS: atom_id res chain seq x y z
N MET A 1 0.60 12.21 -19.91
CA MET A 1 0.43 11.92 -18.47
C MET A 1 0.16 10.43 -18.31
N ILE A 2 0.95 9.70 -17.53
CA ILE A 2 0.76 8.25 -17.36
C ILE A 2 -0.29 8.02 -16.25
N PRO A 3 -1.36 7.24 -16.49
CA PRO A 3 -2.35 6.94 -15.45
C PRO A 3 -1.72 6.23 -14.25
N VAL A 4 -2.17 6.55 -13.03
CA VAL A 4 -1.63 5.93 -11.79
C VAL A 4 -1.76 4.40 -11.80
N THR A 5 -2.80 3.87 -12.48
CA THR A 5 -3.00 2.43 -12.66
C THR A 5 -1.89 1.77 -13.47
N HIS A 6 -1.34 2.46 -14.47
CA HIS A 6 -0.22 1.98 -15.27
C HIS A 6 1.09 2.08 -14.47
N LEU A 7 1.29 3.15 -13.71
CA LEU A 7 2.46 3.27 -12.82
C LEU A 7 2.51 2.15 -11.78
N ILE A 8 1.37 1.84 -11.15
CA ILE A 8 1.29 0.73 -10.19
C ILE A 8 1.51 -0.61 -10.87
N LEU A 9 0.96 -0.84 -12.07
CA LEU A 9 1.22 -2.06 -12.83
C LEU A 9 2.72 -2.24 -13.11
N MET A 10 3.38 -1.21 -13.66
CA MET A 10 4.82 -1.26 -13.95
C MET A 10 5.66 -1.60 -12.72
N LYS A 11 5.31 -1.03 -11.55
CA LYS A 11 5.97 -1.31 -10.27
C LYS A 11 5.73 -2.74 -9.76
N LEU A 12 4.52 -3.26 -9.92
CA LEU A 12 4.20 -4.63 -9.49
C LEU A 12 4.84 -5.69 -10.39
N GLU A 13 5.01 -5.38 -11.68
CA GLU A 13 5.65 -6.26 -12.67
C GLU A 13 7.15 -6.43 -12.42
N THR A 14 7.86 -5.35 -12.08
CA THR A 14 9.30 -5.40 -11.78
C THR A 14 9.60 -6.20 -10.51
N GLY A 15 8.67 -6.18 -9.56
CA GLY A 15 8.65 -7.05 -8.39
C GLY A 15 9.74 -6.79 -7.35
N ARG A 16 10.50 -5.69 -7.46
CA ARG A 16 11.51 -5.29 -6.47
C ARG A 16 10.85 -4.84 -5.17
N SER A 17 11.52 -5.06 -4.04
CA SER A 17 11.00 -4.64 -2.73
C SER A 17 10.77 -3.12 -2.62
N GLN A 18 11.58 -2.32 -3.32
CA GLN A 18 11.41 -0.87 -3.40
C GLN A 18 10.10 -0.48 -4.11
N ASP A 19 9.71 -1.25 -5.14
CA ASP A 19 8.50 -0.96 -5.90
C ASP A 19 7.23 -1.22 -5.07
N ASP A 20 7.26 -2.20 -4.15
CA ASP A 20 6.16 -2.43 -3.19
C ASP A 20 5.98 -1.24 -2.25
N ALA A 21 7.08 -0.66 -1.74
CA ALA A 21 7.05 0.53 -0.89
C ALA A 21 6.48 1.74 -1.65
N ASP A 22 6.91 1.93 -2.90
CA ASP A 22 6.41 3.02 -3.73
C ASP A 22 4.90 2.88 -4.02
N VAL A 23 4.41 1.65 -4.22
CA VAL A 23 2.96 1.39 -4.36
C VAL A 23 2.21 1.74 -3.07
N VAL A 24 2.77 1.42 -1.90
CA VAL A 24 2.19 1.81 -0.61
C VAL A 24 2.12 3.33 -0.46
N GLU A 25 3.16 4.06 -0.84
CA GLU A 25 3.16 5.52 -0.81
C GLU A 25 2.14 6.14 -1.79
N LEU A 26 1.99 5.58 -3.00
CA LEU A 26 0.95 6.01 -3.95
C LEU A 26 -0.46 5.80 -3.38
N LEU A 27 -0.69 4.70 -2.66
CA LEU A 27 -1.97 4.42 -1.99
C LEU A 27 -2.22 5.41 -0.84
N LYS A 28 -1.19 5.75 -0.07
CA LYS A 28 -1.25 6.77 1.00
C LYS A 28 -1.50 8.17 0.44
N ALA A 29 -0.97 8.46 -0.74
CA ALA A 29 -1.19 9.71 -1.48
C ALA A 29 -2.59 9.82 -2.14
N GLY A 30 -3.45 8.80 -2.00
CA GLY A 30 -4.84 8.85 -2.45
C GLY A 30 -5.13 8.05 -3.74
N ALA A 31 -4.20 7.23 -4.24
CA ALA A 31 -4.52 6.32 -5.34
C ALA A 31 -5.65 5.37 -4.93
N SER A 32 -6.74 5.34 -5.70
CA SER A 32 -7.94 4.56 -5.37
C SER A 32 -7.68 3.05 -5.46
N PRO A 33 -7.74 2.31 -4.33
CA PRO A 33 -7.53 0.86 -4.33
C PRO A 33 -8.58 0.11 -5.16
N ALA A 34 -9.81 0.62 -5.19
CA ALA A 34 -10.90 0.01 -5.96
C ALA A 34 -10.67 0.12 -7.46
N THR A 35 -10.27 1.30 -7.93
CA THR A 35 -9.96 1.54 -9.36
C THR A 35 -8.77 0.70 -9.81
N VAL A 36 -7.68 0.70 -9.03
CA VAL A 36 -6.47 -0.07 -9.33
C VAL A 36 -6.74 -1.57 -9.25
N GLY A 37 -7.47 -2.04 -8.25
CA GLY A 37 -7.86 -3.44 -8.12
C GLY A 37 -8.71 -3.92 -9.30
N ARG A 38 -9.71 -3.14 -9.73
CA ARG A 38 -10.53 -3.45 -10.91
C ARG A 38 -9.70 -3.50 -12.20
N TYR A 39 -8.73 -2.60 -12.34
CA TYR A 39 -7.81 -2.57 -13.47
C TYR A 39 -6.92 -3.82 -13.50
N LEU A 40 -6.26 -4.16 -12.38
CA LEU A 40 -5.40 -5.33 -12.27
C LEU A 40 -6.16 -6.64 -12.48
N SER A 41 -7.41 -6.74 -12.01
CA SER A 41 -8.26 -7.91 -12.27
C SER A 41 -8.57 -8.14 -13.75
N ARG A 42 -8.44 -7.14 -14.62
CA ARG A 42 -8.64 -7.27 -16.07
C ARG A 42 -7.34 -7.53 -16.81
N VAL A 43 -6.28 -6.81 -16.46
CA VAL A 43 -5.03 -6.80 -17.22
C VAL A 43 -4.08 -7.90 -16.73
N TRP A 44 -3.95 -8.08 -15.41
CA TRP A 44 -3.04 -9.07 -14.84
C TRP A 44 -3.55 -9.62 -13.49
N PRO A 45 -4.51 -10.57 -13.51
CA PRO A 45 -5.17 -11.07 -12.30
C PRO A 45 -4.22 -11.67 -11.26
N LYS A 46 -3.08 -12.22 -11.70
CA LYS A 46 -2.05 -12.82 -10.82
C LYS A 46 -1.42 -11.82 -9.85
N LEU A 47 -1.44 -10.52 -10.14
CA LEU A 47 -0.89 -9.48 -9.27
C LEU A 47 -1.89 -9.03 -8.18
N VAL A 48 -3.16 -9.38 -8.31
CA VAL A 48 -4.23 -8.96 -7.38
C VAL A 48 -3.97 -9.40 -5.93
N PRO A 49 -3.53 -10.64 -5.63
CA PRO A 49 -3.23 -11.03 -4.26
C PRO A 49 -2.11 -10.21 -3.62
N ARG A 50 -1.04 -9.90 -4.39
CA ARG A 50 0.07 -9.05 -3.92
C ARG A 50 -0.42 -7.63 -3.66
N PHE A 51 -1.15 -7.04 -4.62
CA PHE A 51 -1.73 -5.70 -4.47
C PHE A 51 -2.63 -5.58 -3.24
N ARG A 52 -3.48 -6.58 -2.95
CA ARG A 52 -4.32 -6.59 -1.73
C ARG A 52 -3.52 -6.51 -0.44
N ARG A 53 -2.34 -7.16 -0.38
CA ARG A 53 -1.44 -7.07 0.80
C ARG A 53 -0.92 -5.66 0.98
N LEU A 54 -0.50 -5.00 -0.11
CA LEU A 54 0.00 -3.62 -0.06
C LEU A 54 -1.09 -2.62 0.34
N VAL A 55 -2.34 -2.84 -0.10
CA VAL A 55 -3.49 -2.04 0.35
C VAL A 55 -3.72 -2.19 1.86
N ALA A 56 -3.62 -3.40 2.39
CA ALA A 56 -3.74 -3.63 3.84
C ALA A 56 -2.60 -2.94 4.62
N GLN A 57 -1.37 -2.99 4.10
CA GLN A 57 -0.22 -2.29 4.68
C GLN A 57 -0.43 -0.77 4.69
N ALA A 58 -0.79 -0.17 3.55
CA ALA A 58 -1.03 1.27 3.45
C ALA A 58 -2.10 1.74 4.46
N ARG A 59 -3.18 0.97 4.63
CA ARG A 59 -4.23 1.27 5.63
C ARG A 59 -3.71 1.16 7.07
N ALA A 60 -2.88 0.15 7.36
CA ALA A 60 -2.30 -0.04 8.67
C ALA A 60 -1.31 1.09 9.04
N GLU A 61 -0.58 1.64 8.06
CA GLU A 61 0.31 2.77 8.25
C GLU A 61 -0.42 4.11 8.39
N LEU A 62 -1.55 4.29 7.70
CA LEU A 62 -2.41 5.47 7.83
C LEU A 62 -3.17 5.52 9.16
N THR A 63 -3.49 4.36 9.73
CA THR A 63 -4.14 4.31 11.04
C THR A 63 -3.09 4.66 12.10
N PRO A 64 -3.22 5.79 12.83
CA PRO A 64 -2.33 6.09 13.92
C PRO A 64 -2.50 4.99 14.96
N ARG A 65 -1.48 4.15 15.17
CA ARG A 65 -1.48 3.24 16.31
C ARG A 65 -1.61 4.09 17.58
N PRO A 66 -2.53 3.77 18.52
CA PRO A 66 -2.52 4.41 19.82
C PRO A 66 -1.14 4.15 20.43
N ARG A 67 -0.34 5.20 20.58
CA ARG A 67 0.95 5.12 21.26
C ARG A 67 0.65 4.65 22.67
N ARG A 68 1.09 3.44 23.01
CA ARG A 68 1.04 2.92 24.37
C ARG A 68 1.65 4.01 25.27
N PRO A 69 0.93 4.53 26.28
CA PRO A 69 1.47 5.61 27.10
C PRO A 69 2.78 5.13 27.73
N PRO A 70 3.81 5.99 27.82
CA PRO A 70 5.07 5.59 28.44
C PRO A 70 4.76 5.08 29.85
N ALA A 71 5.24 3.87 30.15
CA ALA A 71 5.09 3.28 31.46
C ALA A 71 5.57 4.32 32.48
N ARG A 72 4.63 4.77 33.32
CA ARG A 72 4.88 5.72 34.39
C ARG A 72 5.97 5.09 35.25
N ARG A 73 7.18 5.65 35.16
CA ARG A 73 8.33 5.26 35.98
C ARG A 73 8.01 5.67 37.41
N THR A 74 7.34 4.78 38.15
CA THR A 74 7.20 4.90 39.60
C THR A 74 8.56 4.59 40.20
N GLY A 75 9.39 5.63 40.30
CA GLY A 75 10.48 5.66 41.26
C GLY A 75 9.97 6.28 42.54
N ARG A 76 9.85 5.50 43.60
CA ARG A 76 10.35 5.81 44.94
C ARG A 76 10.26 4.56 45.81
#